data_AF-A0A945MWY5-F1
#
_entry.id   AF-A0A945MWY5-F1
#
_cell.length_a   1.000
_cell.length_b   1.000
_cell.length_c   1.000
_cell.angle_alpha   90.00
_cell.angle_beta   90.00
_cell.angle_gamma   90.00
#
_symmetry.space_group_name_H-M   'P 1'
#
loop_
_entity.id
_entity.type
_entity.pdbx_description
1 polymer ?
#
loop_
_entity_poly.entity_id
_entity_poly.type
_entity_poly.pdbx_seq_one_letter_code
_entity_poly.pdbx_strand_id
1 'polypeptide(L)' 'MTDTGLTFDLLGTDGAARRGRLHTAHGDINTPAFMPVGTAATVKGMLPSSVKATGAQI' A
#
# COMPACT_ATOMS: atom_id res chain seq x y z
N MET A 1 -22.08 -10.69 10.57
CA MET A 1 -20.97 -9.85 11.07
C MET A 1 -20.10 -9.53 9.89
N THR A 2 -20.29 -8.35 9.30
CA THR A 2 -19.52 -7.88 8.13
C THR A 2 -18.14 -7.47 8.59
N ASP A 3 -17.18 -8.38 8.46
CA ASP A 3 -15.76 -8.08 8.63
C ASP A 3 -15.31 -7.23 7.44
N THR A 4 -15.26 -5.92 7.64
CA THR A 4 -14.79 -4.99 6.63
C THR A 4 -13.28 -5.18 6.54
N GLY A 5 -12.80 -5.99 5.58
CA GLY A 5 -11.38 -6.37 5.42
C GLY A 5 -10.41 -5.23 5.07
N LEU A 6 -10.81 -3.98 5.35
CA LEU A 6 -10.06 -2.76 5.14
C LEU A 6 -10.29 -1.81 6.34
N THR A 7 -9.26 -1.58 7.15
CA THR A 7 -9.28 -0.59 8.23
C THR A 7 -8.11 0.38 8.11
N PHE A 8 -8.25 1.60 8.63
CA PHE A 8 -7.25 2.67 8.50
C PHE A 8 -6.96 3.34 9.84
N ASP A 9 -5.68 3.32 10.23
CA ASP A 9 -5.15 3.99 11.41
C ASP A 9 -4.44 5.28 11.03
N LEU A 10 -4.80 6.40 11.65
CA LEU A 10 -4.08 7.68 11.51
C LEU A 10 -2.95 7.73 12.54
N LEU A 11 -1.71 7.71 12.07
CA LEU A 11 -0.51 7.70 12.93
C LEU A 11 0.00 9.11 13.26
N GLY A 12 -0.31 10.10 12.41
CA GLY A 12 0.10 11.47 12.64
C GLY A 12 -0.31 12.42 11.50
N THR A 13 -0.25 13.71 11.79
CA THR A 13 -0.63 14.78 10.87
C THR A 13 0.34 15.95 10.96
N ASP A 14 0.59 16.59 9.82
CA ASP A 14 1.29 17.88 9.73
C ASP A 14 0.56 18.77 8.72
N GLY A 15 -0.14 19.81 9.22
CA GLY A 15 -1.11 20.56 8.42
C GLY A 15 -2.17 19.64 7.79
N ALA A 16 -2.26 19.65 6.45
CA ALA A 16 -3.16 18.77 5.69
C ALA A 16 -2.54 17.39 5.36
N ALA A 17 -1.25 17.19 5.61
CA ALA A 17 -0.58 15.92 5.38
C ALA A 17 -0.95 14.91 6.46
N ARG A 18 -1.11 13.64 6.06
CA ARG A 18 -1.50 12.54 6.93
C ARG A 18 -0.58 11.35 6.73
N ARG A 19 -0.05 10.83 7.83
CA ARG A 19 0.61 9.53 7.88
C ARG A 19 -0.35 8.54 8.49
N GLY A 20 -0.53 7.40 7.85
CA GLY A 20 -1.43 6.37 8.35
C GLY A 20 -0.95 4.96 8.02
N ARG A 21 -1.78 3.99 8.42
CA ARG A 21 -1.61 2.57 8.12
C ARG A 21 -2.94 2.01 7.69
N LEU A 22 -2.95 1.36 6.54
CA LEU A 22 -4.09 0.65 5.99
C LEU A 22 -3.89 -0.84 6.23
N HIS A 23 -4.78 -1.47 6.98
CA HIS A 23 -4.79 -2.91 7.17
C HIS A 23 -5.63 -3.53 6.07
N THR A 24 -5.04 -4.48 5.34
CA THR A 24 -5.72 -5.28 4.33
C THR A 24 -5.62 -6.75 4.69
N ALA A 25 -6.47 -7.59 4.08
CA ALA A 25 -6.35 -9.04 4.21
C ALA A 25 -4.96 -9.60 3.80
N HIS A 26 -4.20 -8.84 3.01
CA HIS A 26 -2.87 -9.24 2.50
C HIS A 26 -1.71 -8.57 3.24
N GLY A 27 -1.99 -7.82 4.32
CA GLY A 27 -1.00 -7.15 5.16
C GLY A 27 -1.20 -5.65 5.26
N ASP A 28 -0.23 -5.01 5.92
CA ASP A 28 -0.27 -3.59 6.26
C ASP A 28 0.43 -2.73 5.20
N ILE A 29 -0.20 -1.61 4.85
CA ILE A 29 0.31 -0.59 3.93
C ILE A 29 0.46 0.72 4.70
N ASN A 30 1.65 1.29 4.78
CA ASN A 30 1.88 2.61 5.36
C ASN A 30 1.56 3.69 4.32
N THR A 31 0.78 4.70 4.70
CA THR A 31 0.49 5.87 3.88
C THR A 31 1.29 7.09 4.35
N PRO A 32 1.75 7.97 3.46
CA PRO A 32 1.52 7.99 2.00
C PRO A 32 2.23 6.86 1.24
N ALA A 33 1.53 6.20 0.31
CA ALA A 33 2.04 5.08 -0.48
C ALA A 33 2.05 5.41 -1.98
N PHE A 34 3.06 4.96 -2.71
CA PHE A 34 3.12 5.02 -4.17
C PHE A 34 2.95 3.62 -4.76
N MET A 35 1.88 3.41 -5.53
CA MET A 35 1.54 2.10 -6.09
C MET A 35 2.11 1.94 -7.51
N PRO A 36 2.97 0.95 -7.77
CA PRO A 36 3.39 0.61 -9.13
C PRO A 36 2.20 0.04 -9.92
N VAL A 37 2.03 0.47 -11.17
CA VAL A 37 0.89 0.04 -12.01
C VAL A 37 1.25 -1.22 -12.79
N GLY A 38 0.56 -2.33 -12.50
CA GLY A 38 0.68 -3.60 -13.20
C GLY A 38 -0.32 -3.75 -14.36
N THR A 39 -0.04 -3.17 -15.53
CA THR A 39 -0.92 -3.32 -16.70
C THR A 39 -0.77 -4.71 -17.30
N ALA A 40 -1.87 -5.47 -17.41
CA ALA A 40 -1.89 -6.86 -17.87
C ALA A 40 -1.07 -7.83 -16.99
N ALA A 41 -1.29 -7.77 -15.67
CA ALA A 41 -0.66 -8.65 -14.67
C ALA A 41 0.88 -8.55 -14.60
N THR A 42 1.48 -7.49 -15.14
CA THR A 42 2.91 -7.25 -15.09
C THR A 42 3.22 -5.77 -14.88
N VAL A 43 4.23 -5.48 -14.07
CA VAL A 43 4.87 -4.16 -14.07
C VAL A 43 5.88 -4.18 -15.21
N LYS A 44 5.61 -3.41 -16.27
CA LYS A 44 6.37 -3.47 -17.52
C LYS A 44 7.87 -3.31 -17.28
N GLY A 45 8.64 -4.36 -17.59
CA GLY A 45 10.10 -4.37 -17.49
C GLY A 45 10.68 -4.71 -16.11
N MET A 46 9.86 -5.11 -15.12
CA MET A 46 10.35 -5.51 -13.79
C MET A 46 9.76 -6.85 -13.34
N LEU A 47 10.59 -7.70 -12.71
CA LEU A 47 10.13 -8.87 -11.99
C LEU A 47 9.40 -8.45 -10.70
N PRO A 48 8.41 -9.21 -10.20
CA PRO A 48 7.72 -8.89 -8.94
C PRO A 48 8.66 -8.73 -7.74
N SER A 49 9.76 -9.51 -7.70
CA SER A 49 10.79 -9.38 -6.67
C SER A 49 11.52 -8.04 -6.73
N SER A 50 11.77 -7.51 -7.92
CA SER A 50 12.38 -6.18 -8.11
C SER A 50 11.43 -5.07 -7.65
N VAL A 51 10.11 -5.23 -7.85
CA VAL A 51 9.10 -4.29 -7.37
C VAL A 51 9.02 -4.31 -5.84
N LYS A 52 9.02 -5.50 -5.23
CA LYS A 52 9.06 -5.62 -3.76
C LYS A 52 10.32 -5.01 -3.15
N ALA A 53 11.46 -5.12 -3.83
CA ALA A 53 12.73 -4.57 -3.35
C ALA A 53 12.77 -3.03 -3.31
N THR A 54 11.88 -2.33 -4.02
CA THR A 54 11.80 -0.85 -3.96
C THR A 54 11.08 -0.34 -2.70
N GLY A 55 10.54 -1.25 -1.88
CA GLY A 55 9.72 -0.89 -0.72
C GLY A 55 8.23 -0.79 -1.03
N ALA A 56 7.78 -1.21 -2.22
CA ALA A 56 6.37 -1.35 -2.53
C ALA A 56 5.72 -2.36 -1.57
N GLN A 57 4.66 -1.93 -0.88
CA GLN A 57 3.87 -2.75 0.04
C GLN A 57 2.58 -3.29 -0.62
N ILE A 58 2.42 -2.99 -1.92
CA ILE A 58 1.24 -3.26 -2.75
C ILE A 58 1.75 -3.75 -4.10
#